data_AF-A0A9N9I8A6-F1
#
_entry.id   AF-A0A9N9I8A6-F1
#
_cell.length_a   1.000
_cell.length_b   1.000
_cell.length_c   1.000
_cell.angle_alpha   90.00
_cell.angle_beta   90.00
_cell.angle_gamma   90.00
#
_symmetry.space_group_name_H-M   'P 1'
#
loop_
_entity.id
_entity.type
_entity.pdbx_description
1 polymer ?
#
loop_
_entity_poly.entity_id
_entity_poly.type
_entity_poly.pdbx_seq_one_letter_code
_entity_poly.pdbx_strand_id
1 'polypeptide(L)'
;MSSLKLQYLEIEIKINIFKFIDSPINLALSCKSWSIIAKDPYVKAKWLLHRASKAHAFFYGIKLGPTFMNEAICKILFAKKVVFSRYFIQRLMLQFATCFPKSVYPNGEPWAYNVRLDTLFSILKQGEVQYGEELTLRGNDMDKFYHLSGGPFLLMNVHTLLIKNLEEIKKLIINKKFIPFPPTRRSYFYSGYHVDYNLEKFPPFDGYEQERNLNIIARAIMFKPELINTWKSIGYSEVCDDFNEVVIHGLFLTLDPPSQVQHAFEKLVLNLEKFIEMGFRLTDRIIVDVLQFYEYELAELGEFLWRVFRSIRTGESDFTFIFGLFKVAFDPNRCHEKDDIFIFLKSKTTHHENFLRQILGQHFNRENLDDVNFNIRKKSLIFSPIIYEFVIKNYGSDSDLSLMCFKDTLALRIYYDDPNNGKFANKISIRLIKDIYDYFKIRIDYLPEHMELLRRAKSADIVKPFLEDFVPNVFLSNDDIKKSIWFNAIHSLKGDDYFNNYLLRLIEYFKFNG
;
A
#
# COMPACT_ATOMS: atom_id res chain seq x y z
N MET A 1 -1.79 -45.22 -9.37
CA MET A 1 -1.00 -44.11 -9.96
C MET A 1 -0.22 -43.44 -8.83
N SER A 2 1.11 -43.58 -8.81
CA SER A 2 1.96 -42.86 -7.87
C SER A 2 1.85 -41.36 -8.12
N SER A 3 1.53 -40.56 -7.10
CA SER A 3 1.47 -39.10 -7.23
C SER A 3 2.82 -38.57 -7.73
N LEU A 4 2.82 -37.85 -8.84
CA LEU A 4 4.02 -37.25 -9.39
C LEU A 4 4.54 -36.20 -8.40
N LYS A 5 5.60 -36.53 -7.65
CA LYS A 5 6.18 -35.58 -6.70
C LYS A 5 6.99 -34.54 -7.48
N LEU A 6 6.73 -33.25 -7.23
CA LEU A 6 7.42 -32.12 -7.87
C LEU A 6 8.96 -32.21 -7.83
N GLN A 7 9.51 -32.91 -6.82
CA GLN A 7 10.95 -33.13 -6.68
C GLN A 7 11.57 -34.01 -7.79
N TYR A 8 10.78 -34.76 -8.55
CA TYR A 8 11.26 -35.62 -9.64
C TYR A 8 11.09 -35.00 -11.03
N LEU A 9 10.59 -33.76 -11.10
CA LEU A 9 10.55 -33.02 -12.36
C LEU A 9 11.96 -32.80 -12.92
N GLU A 10 12.05 -32.75 -14.24
CA GLU A 10 13.27 -32.40 -14.95
C GLU A 10 13.77 -31.01 -14.57
N ILE A 11 15.08 -30.81 -14.68
CA ILE A 11 15.73 -29.58 -14.24
C ILE A 11 15.18 -28.35 -14.97
N GLU A 12 14.92 -28.45 -16.28
CA GLU A 12 14.40 -27.34 -17.08
C GLU A 12 13.00 -26.92 -16.63
N ILE A 13 12.13 -27.88 -16.33
CA ILE A 13 10.79 -27.63 -15.80
C ILE A 13 10.89 -26.96 -14.44
N LYS A 14 11.79 -27.43 -13.56
CA LYS A 14 12.02 -26.79 -12.26
C LYS A 14 12.49 -25.36 -12.39
N ILE A 15 13.41 -25.06 -13.31
CA ILE A 15 13.88 -23.70 -13.57
C ILE A 15 12.74 -22.80 -14.05
N ASN A 16 11.88 -23.32 -14.93
CA ASN A 16 10.71 -22.59 -15.42
C ASN A 16 9.68 -22.33 -14.32
N ILE A 17 9.41 -23.30 -13.44
CA ILE A 17 8.57 -23.10 -12.26
C ILE A 17 9.19 -22.05 -11.33
N PHE A 18 10.47 -22.21 -11.01
CA PHE A 18 11.19 -21.36 -10.06
C PHE A 18 11.12 -19.88 -10.44
N LYS A 19 11.20 -19.57 -11.76
CA LYS A 19 11.06 -18.22 -12.31
C LYS A 19 9.80 -17.50 -11.80
N PHE A 20 8.68 -18.21 -11.61
CA PHE A 20 7.39 -17.62 -11.22
C PHE A 20 7.13 -17.62 -9.71
N ILE A 21 8.06 -18.12 -8.89
CA ILE A 21 7.86 -18.20 -7.43
C ILE A 21 8.05 -16.83 -6.77
N ASP A 22 7.13 -16.45 -5.88
CA ASP A 22 7.19 -15.17 -5.15
C ASP A 22 8.33 -15.13 -4.13
N SER A 23 8.47 -16.21 -3.37
CA SER A 23 9.51 -16.36 -2.36
C SER A 23 10.41 -17.56 -2.67
N PRO A 24 11.51 -17.35 -3.41
CA PRO A 24 12.47 -18.41 -3.75
C PRO A 24 13.00 -19.18 -2.55
N ILE A 25 13.15 -18.52 -1.40
CA ILE A 25 13.72 -19.13 -0.19
C ILE A 25 12.79 -20.21 0.38
N ASN A 26 11.48 -19.99 0.36
CA ASN A 26 10.50 -20.98 0.85
C ASN A 26 10.59 -22.27 0.04
N LEU A 27 10.69 -22.14 -1.29
CA LEU A 27 10.84 -23.31 -2.16
C LEU A 27 12.22 -23.97 -1.99
N ALA A 28 13.29 -23.18 -1.84
CA ALA A 28 14.63 -23.70 -1.61
C ALA A 28 14.76 -24.51 -0.31
N LEU A 29 14.02 -24.14 0.72
CA LEU A 29 13.98 -24.82 2.02
C LEU A 29 13.11 -26.09 2.02
N SER A 30 12.26 -26.28 1.00
CA SER A 30 11.35 -27.44 0.95
C SER A 30 12.08 -28.77 0.74
N CYS A 31 13.12 -28.82 -0.10
CA CYS A 31 13.93 -30.02 -0.31
C CYS A 31 15.29 -29.72 -0.95
N LYS A 32 16.21 -30.69 -0.87
CA LYS A 32 17.57 -30.59 -1.44
C LYS A 32 17.58 -30.29 -2.94
N SER A 33 16.64 -30.86 -3.71
CA SER A 33 16.58 -30.64 -5.16
C SER A 33 16.29 -29.16 -5.47
N TRP A 34 15.30 -28.55 -4.81
CA TRP A 34 15.00 -27.13 -4.99
C TRP A 34 16.09 -26.21 -4.42
N SER A 35 16.75 -26.62 -3.34
CA SER A 35 17.91 -25.90 -2.80
C SER A 35 19.05 -25.77 -3.82
N ILE A 36 19.31 -26.82 -4.61
CA ILE A 36 20.32 -26.79 -5.68
C ILE A 36 19.91 -25.80 -6.78
N ILE A 37 18.66 -25.87 -7.25
CA ILE A 37 18.12 -24.94 -8.25
C ILE A 37 18.21 -23.48 -7.79
N ALA A 38 17.86 -23.22 -6.53
CA ALA A 38 17.87 -21.87 -5.96
C ALA A 38 19.27 -21.27 -5.80
N LYS A 39 20.32 -22.11 -5.74
CA LYS A 39 21.72 -21.67 -5.61
C LYS A 39 22.38 -21.38 -6.96
N ASP A 40 21.83 -21.89 -8.06
CA ASP A 40 22.35 -21.70 -9.40
C ASP A 40 22.30 -20.21 -9.81
N PRO A 41 23.45 -19.58 -10.16
CA PRO A 41 23.50 -18.18 -10.59
C PRO A 41 22.66 -17.87 -11.83
N TYR A 42 22.56 -18.78 -12.79
CA TYR A 42 21.74 -18.61 -14.00
C TYR A 42 20.25 -18.58 -13.65
N VAL A 43 19.83 -19.46 -12.75
CA VAL A 43 18.44 -19.52 -12.29
C VAL A 43 18.09 -18.28 -11.48
N LYS A 44 18.96 -17.85 -10.57
CA LYS A 44 18.80 -16.59 -9.82
C LYS A 44 18.69 -15.40 -10.76
N ALA A 45 19.57 -15.29 -11.77
CA ALA A 45 19.51 -14.22 -12.75
C ALA A 45 18.22 -14.26 -13.59
N LYS A 46 17.76 -15.45 -14.00
CA LYS A 46 16.50 -15.62 -14.75
C LYS A 46 15.28 -15.25 -13.92
N TRP A 47 15.27 -15.61 -12.63
CA TRP A 47 14.24 -15.19 -11.68
C TRP A 47 14.26 -13.68 -11.46
N LEU A 48 15.46 -13.11 -11.22
CA LEU A 48 15.63 -11.67 -11.03
C LEU A 48 15.15 -10.89 -12.24
N LEU A 49 15.49 -11.30 -13.47
CA LEU A 49 15.04 -10.63 -14.70
C LEU A 49 13.56 -10.85 -15.04
N HIS A 50 12.91 -11.80 -14.37
CA HIS A 50 11.47 -11.96 -14.47
C HIS A 50 10.72 -11.08 -13.47
N ARG A 51 11.28 -10.94 -12.27
CA ARG A 51 10.68 -10.19 -11.15
C ARG A 51 10.99 -8.70 -11.22
N ALA A 52 12.23 -8.39 -11.55
CA ALA A 52 12.72 -7.08 -11.88
C ALA A 52 12.93 -7.03 -13.39
N SER A 53 12.72 -5.86 -13.97
CA SER A 53 13.03 -5.66 -15.37
C SER A 53 14.52 -5.52 -15.62
N LYS A 54 14.88 -5.46 -16.91
CA LYS A 54 16.26 -5.15 -17.31
C LYS A 54 16.73 -3.77 -16.83
N ALA A 55 15.82 -2.84 -16.52
CA ALA A 55 16.16 -1.51 -16.04
C ALA A 55 16.65 -1.51 -14.59
N HIS A 56 16.06 -2.33 -13.73
CA HIS A 56 16.30 -2.28 -12.28
C HIS A 56 16.87 -3.58 -11.69
N ALA A 57 17.23 -4.57 -12.52
CA ALA A 57 17.77 -5.84 -12.04
C ALA A 57 18.98 -5.66 -11.10
N PHE A 58 19.92 -4.75 -11.41
CA PHE A 58 21.05 -4.49 -10.53
C PHE A 58 20.62 -3.91 -9.17
N PHE A 59 19.67 -2.98 -9.16
CA PHE A 59 19.12 -2.40 -7.92
C PHE A 59 18.49 -3.46 -7.03
N TYR A 60 17.54 -4.24 -7.57
CA TYR A 60 16.87 -5.28 -6.81
C TYR A 60 17.81 -6.42 -6.42
N GLY A 61 18.76 -6.78 -7.28
CA GLY A 61 19.80 -7.77 -6.98
C GLY A 61 20.61 -7.38 -5.75
N ILE A 62 21.15 -6.15 -5.71
CA ILE A 62 21.87 -5.64 -4.55
C ILE A 62 20.99 -5.64 -3.30
N LYS A 63 19.74 -5.20 -3.40
CA LYS A 63 18.82 -5.11 -2.27
C LYS A 63 18.46 -6.48 -1.65
N LEU A 64 18.52 -7.55 -2.44
CA LEU A 64 18.37 -8.93 -1.95
C LEU A 64 19.59 -9.43 -1.15
N GLY A 65 20.69 -8.67 -1.15
CA GLY A 65 21.85 -8.90 -0.30
C GLY A 65 22.90 -9.85 -0.90
N PRO A 66 24.00 -10.06 -0.15
CA PRO A 66 25.22 -10.71 -0.64
C PRO A 66 25.08 -12.22 -0.88
N THR A 67 24.09 -12.86 -0.28
CA THR A 67 23.77 -14.28 -0.52
C THR A 67 23.07 -14.48 -1.87
N PHE A 68 22.40 -13.45 -2.35
CA PHE A 68 21.79 -13.41 -3.66
C PHE A 68 22.80 -12.90 -4.69
N MET A 69 23.20 -11.62 -4.59
CA MET A 69 24.01 -10.92 -5.58
C MET A 69 25.50 -11.11 -5.35
N ASN A 70 26.18 -11.66 -6.36
CA ASN A 70 27.62 -11.89 -6.37
C ASN A 70 28.20 -11.69 -7.77
N GLU A 71 29.52 -11.83 -7.90
CA GLU A 71 30.24 -11.65 -9.17
C GLU A 71 29.71 -12.53 -10.32
N ALA A 72 29.31 -13.78 -10.03
CA ALA A 72 28.77 -14.68 -11.04
C ALA A 72 27.43 -14.17 -11.61
N ILE A 73 26.55 -13.65 -10.74
CA ILE A 73 25.30 -13.02 -11.20
C ILE A 73 25.59 -11.74 -11.98
N CYS A 74 26.51 -10.87 -11.53
CA CYS A 74 26.91 -9.68 -12.27
C CYS A 74 27.32 -10.03 -13.71
N LYS A 75 28.21 -11.02 -13.88
CA LYS A 75 28.65 -11.50 -15.21
C LYS A 75 27.48 -11.95 -16.08
N ILE A 76 26.52 -12.68 -15.51
CA ILE A 76 25.33 -13.13 -16.25
C ILE A 76 24.43 -11.95 -16.64
N LEU A 77 24.22 -10.97 -15.76
CA LEU A 77 23.42 -9.78 -16.08
C LEU A 77 24.07 -8.94 -17.18
N PHE A 78 25.39 -8.74 -17.13
CA PHE A 78 26.13 -8.07 -18.21
C PHE A 78 26.02 -8.84 -19.53
N ALA A 79 26.21 -10.16 -19.52
CA ALA A 79 26.05 -11.02 -20.70
C ALA A 79 24.62 -10.95 -21.28
N LYS A 80 23.60 -10.77 -20.43
CA LYS A 80 22.20 -10.58 -20.85
C LYS A 80 21.85 -9.15 -21.26
N LYS A 81 22.83 -8.25 -21.34
CA LYS A 81 22.68 -6.84 -21.74
C LYS A 81 21.61 -6.13 -20.89
N VAL A 82 21.63 -6.40 -19.59
CA VAL A 82 20.85 -5.64 -18.60
C VAL A 82 21.25 -4.17 -18.68
N VAL A 83 20.30 -3.26 -18.52
CA VAL A 83 20.58 -1.84 -18.64
C VAL A 83 21.48 -1.45 -17.48
N PHE A 84 22.68 -1.02 -17.80
CA PHE A 84 23.66 -0.60 -16.82
C PHE A 84 23.77 0.90 -16.87
N SER A 85 23.05 1.57 -15.95
CA SER A 85 22.89 3.02 -15.91
C SER A 85 24.06 3.71 -15.21
N ARG A 86 24.50 4.86 -15.73
CA ARG A 86 25.48 5.70 -15.04
C ARG A 86 24.95 6.21 -13.70
N TYR A 87 23.67 6.59 -13.66
CA TYR A 87 23.02 7.06 -12.44
C TYR A 87 23.00 5.99 -11.33
N PHE A 88 22.78 4.73 -11.71
CA PHE A 88 22.87 3.60 -10.76
C PHE A 88 24.22 3.53 -10.08
N ILE A 89 25.31 3.66 -10.84
CA ILE A 89 26.67 3.59 -10.31
C ILE A 89 26.96 4.82 -9.43
N GLN A 90 26.58 6.03 -9.88
CA GLN A 90 26.72 7.25 -9.10
C GLN A 90 26.00 7.14 -7.74
N ARG A 91 24.76 6.63 -7.72
CA ARG A 91 23.99 6.40 -6.48
C ARG A 91 24.64 5.35 -5.59
N LEU A 92 25.21 4.29 -6.16
CA LEU A 92 25.98 3.30 -5.40
C LEU A 92 27.22 3.92 -4.75
N MET A 93 27.99 4.72 -5.51
CA MET A 93 29.17 5.43 -4.99
C MET A 93 28.82 6.44 -3.88
N LEU A 94 27.77 7.23 -4.08
CA LEU A 94 27.26 8.18 -3.08
C LEU A 94 26.87 7.48 -1.78
N GLN A 95 26.25 6.30 -1.88
CA GLN A 95 25.92 5.50 -0.71
C GLN A 95 27.18 5.14 0.09
N PHE A 96 28.21 4.59 -0.56
CA PHE A 96 29.45 4.23 0.13
C PHE A 96 30.20 5.44 0.68
N ALA A 97 30.22 6.57 -0.03
CA ALA A 97 30.83 7.80 0.47
C ALA A 97 30.15 8.35 1.74
N THR A 98 28.83 8.16 1.86
CA THR A 98 28.04 8.61 3.03
C THR A 98 27.95 7.60 4.17
N CYS A 99 28.45 6.36 3.96
CA CYS A 99 28.43 5.28 4.95
C CYS A 99 29.56 5.31 5.99
N PHE A 100 30.52 6.23 5.87
CA PHE A 100 31.64 6.40 6.80
C PHE A 100 31.49 7.77 7.49
N PRO A 101 31.01 7.86 8.75
CA PRO A 101 31.37 7.01 9.90
C PRO A 101 30.23 6.17 10.51
N LYS A 102 30.59 4.99 11.01
CA LYS A 102 29.77 3.85 11.48
C LYS A 102 28.80 4.07 12.67
N SER A 103 28.66 5.27 13.22
CA SER A 103 28.06 5.44 14.55
C SER A 103 26.60 5.90 14.63
N VAL A 104 25.90 6.24 13.55
CA VAL A 104 24.55 6.82 13.66
C VAL A 104 23.63 6.44 12.48
N TYR A 105 23.05 5.24 12.50
CA TYR A 105 21.88 4.93 11.66
C TYR A 105 20.70 4.49 12.53
N PRO A 106 19.92 5.44 13.07
CA PRO A 106 18.72 5.11 13.85
C PRO A 106 17.63 4.38 13.02
N ASN A 107 17.75 4.36 11.69
CA ASN A 107 16.71 3.90 10.76
C ASN A 107 17.07 2.62 9.96
N GLY A 108 18.10 1.86 10.36
CA GLY A 108 18.45 0.54 9.76
C GLY A 108 19.86 0.48 9.16
N GLU A 109 20.10 -0.44 8.21
CA GLU A 109 21.31 -0.52 7.34
C GLU A 109 20.99 -0.07 5.90
N PRO A 110 21.84 0.76 5.25
CA PRO A 110 21.51 1.29 3.92
C PRO A 110 21.32 0.21 2.86
N TRP A 111 20.54 0.50 1.81
CA TRP A 111 20.12 -0.50 0.81
C TRP A 111 21.25 -1.29 0.13
N ALA A 112 22.45 -0.71 0.02
CA ALA A 112 23.64 -1.33 -0.56
C ALA A 112 24.74 -1.65 0.47
N TYR A 113 24.46 -1.55 1.77
CA TYR A 113 25.44 -1.69 2.84
C TYR A 113 26.12 -3.06 2.86
N ASN A 114 25.35 -4.13 2.64
CA ASN A 114 25.83 -5.51 2.70
C ASN A 114 26.39 -6.04 1.37
N VAL A 115 26.65 -5.18 0.39
CA VAL A 115 27.25 -5.63 -0.88
C VAL A 115 28.69 -6.07 -0.62
N ARG A 116 29.03 -7.29 -1.08
CA ARG A 116 30.40 -7.80 -0.99
C ARG A 116 31.35 -6.92 -1.81
N LEU A 117 32.55 -6.68 -1.29
CA LEU A 117 33.56 -5.84 -1.96
C LEU A 117 33.93 -6.32 -3.36
N ASP A 118 34.08 -7.63 -3.56
CA ASP A 118 34.35 -8.23 -4.88
C ASP A 118 33.27 -7.88 -5.92
N THR A 119 32.01 -7.95 -5.49
CA THR A 119 30.83 -7.65 -6.30
C THR A 119 30.75 -6.15 -6.59
N LEU A 120 31.02 -5.32 -5.59
CA LEU A 120 31.12 -3.86 -5.75
C LEU A 120 32.21 -3.49 -6.76
N PHE A 121 33.43 -4.01 -6.61
CA PHE A 121 34.52 -3.74 -7.54
C PHE A 121 34.21 -4.23 -8.96
N SER A 122 33.56 -5.38 -9.11
CA SER A 122 33.11 -5.84 -10.43
C SER A 122 32.13 -4.87 -11.10
N ILE A 123 31.19 -4.29 -10.33
CA ILE A 123 30.24 -3.30 -10.82
C ILE A 123 30.95 -1.99 -11.18
N LEU A 124 31.79 -1.48 -10.28
CA LEU A 124 32.51 -0.22 -10.50
C LEU A 124 33.47 -0.30 -11.69
N LYS A 125 34.23 -1.39 -11.82
CA LYS A 125 35.12 -1.63 -12.95
C LYS A 125 34.36 -1.67 -14.28
N GLN A 126 33.20 -2.33 -14.31
CA GLN A 126 32.36 -2.31 -15.51
C GLN A 126 31.86 -0.88 -15.81
N GLY A 127 31.56 -0.10 -14.77
CA GLY A 127 31.16 1.30 -14.88
C GLY A 127 32.25 2.17 -15.50
N GLU A 128 33.48 2.02 -15.04
CA GLU A 128 34.66 2.69 -15.57
C GLU A 128 34.92 2.29 -17.03
N VAL A 129 34.80 1.01 -17.38
CA VAL A 129 34.93 0.56 -18.78
C VAL A 129 33.88 1.20 -19.69
N GLN A 130 32.65 1.37 -19.19
CA GLN A 130 31.54 1.87 -20.01
C GLN A 130 31.49 3.41 -20.09
N TYR A 131 31.90 4.12 -19.04
CA TYR A 131 31.71 5.57 -18.91
C TYR A 131 33.01 6.36 -18.71
N GLY A 132 34.12 5.70 -18.40
CA GLY A 132 35.42 6.33 -18.17
C GLY A 132 35.34 7.51 -17.20
N GLU A 133 36.00 8.61 -17.59
CA GLU A 133 36.06 9.86 -16.82
C GLU A 133 34.69 10.51 -16.59
N GLU A 134 33.69 10.21 -17.42
CA GLU A 134 32.35 10.78 -17.26
C GLU A 134 31.56 10.14 -16.11
N LEU A 135 32.08 9.08 -15.49
CA LEU A 135 31.47 8.46 -14.31
C LEU A 135 31.57 9.38 -13.08
N THR A 136 32.67 10.14 -12.95
CA THR A 136 33.02 10.93 -11.77
C THR A 136 32.59 12.40 -11.85
N LEU A 137 31.63 12.74 -12.71
CA LEU A 137 31.15 14.13 -12.82
C LEU A 137 30.71 14.67 -11.45
N ARG A 138 31.02 15.93 -11.15
CA ARG A 138 30.51 16.62 -9.95
C ARG A 138 28.98 16.69 -10.06
N GLY A 139 28.28 15.95 -9.20
CA GLY A 139 26.81 15.81 -9.22
C GLY A 139 26.36 14.45 -9.78
N ASN A 140 25.05 14.21 -9.82
CA ASN A 140 24.50 12.97 -10.38
C ASN A 140 23.57 13.24 -11.58
N ASP A 141 23.26 12.20 -12.35
CA ASP A 141 22.45 12.33 -13.56
C ASP A 141 21.01 12.79 -13.29
N MET A 142 20.46 12.51 -12.10
CA MET A 142 19.15 13.05 -11.70
C MET A 142 19.21 14.56 -11.45
N ASP A 143 20.29 15.08 -10.84
CA ASP A 143 20.50 16.53 -10.70
C ASP A 143 20.63 17.19 -12.08
N LYS A 144 21.38 16.55 -12.99
CA LYS A 144 21.49 17.02 -14.38
C LYS A 144 20.13 17.03 -15.07
N PHE A 145 19.34 15.96 -14.93
CA PHE A 145 17.99 15.88 -15.46
C PHE A 145 17.12 17.00 -14.87
N TYR A 146 17.15 17.21 -13.55
CA TYR A 146 16.41 18.26 -12.85
C TYR A 146 16.66 19.64 -13.44
N HIS A 147 17.92 20.00 -13.70
CA HIS A 147 18.23 21.29 -14.32
C HIS A 147 17.79 21.37 -15.78
N LEU A 148 18.00 20.30 -16.56
CA LEU A 148 17.61 20.26 -17.98
C LEU A 148 16.09 20.32 -18.17
N SER A 149 15.32 19.69 -17.27
CA SER A 149 13.86 19.65 -17.30
C SER A 149 13.19 20.87 -16.63
N GLY A 150 13.99 21.86 -16.25
CA GLY A 150 13.51 23.10 -15.64
C GLY A 150 12.96 22.95 -14.23
N GLY A 151 13.44 21.96 -13.47
CA GLY A 151 13.05 21.71 -12.08
C GLY A 151 13.09 22.95 -11.16
N PRO A 152 14.10 23.84 -11.24
CA PRO A 152 14.14 25.08 -10.46
C PRO A 152 13.08 26.13 -10.83
N PHE A 153 12.37 25.97 -11.94
CA PHE A 153 11.50 27.00 -12.51
C PHE A 153 10.00 26.70 -12.27
N LEU A 154 9.21 27.77 -12.18
CA LEU A 154 7.74 27.73 -12.17
C LEU A 154 7.20 27.07 -13.44
N LEU A 155 6.05 26.38 -13.32
CA LEU A 155 5.42 25.58 -14.38
C LEU A 155 5.36 26.28 -15.75
N MET A 156 5.05 27.58 -15.76
CA MET A 156 4.92 28.38 -16.99
C MET A 156 6.22 28.44 -17.81
N ASN A 157 7.39 28.34 -17.16
CA ASN A 157 8.71 28.43 -17.81
C ASN A 157 9.30 27.05 -18.15
N VAL A 158 8.72 25.98 -17.59
CA VAL A 158 9.22 24.60 -17.74
C VAL A 158 9.15 24.14 -19.17
N HIS A 159 8.01 24.38 -19.83
CA HIS A 159 7.76 23.89 -21.18
C HIS A 159 8.81 24.41 -22.18
N THR A 160 9.11 25.71 -22.14
CA THR A 160 10.11 26.34 -23.01
C THR A 160 11.51 25.79 -22.77
N LEU A 161 11.91 25.62 -21.50
CA LEU A 161 13.23 25.11 -21.16
C LEU A 161 13.38 23.63 -21.53
N LEU A 162 12.33 22.84 -21.30
CA LEU A 162 12.30 21.42 -21.66
C LEU A 162 12.42 21.23 -23.18
N ILE A 163 11.75 22.06 -24.00
CA ILE A 163 11.92 22.07 -25.46
C ILE A 163 13.37 22.38 -25.83
N LYS A 164 13.93 23.46 -25.26
CA LYS A 164 15.30 23.89 -25.56
C LYS A 164 16.32 22.80 -25.24
N ASN A 165 16.12 22.06 -24.16
CA ASN A 165 17.06 21.06 -23.66
C ASN A 165 16.70 19.63 -24.06
N LEU A 166 15.68 19.41 -24.89
CA LEU A 166 15.13 18.08 -25.17
C LEU A 166 16.19 17.10 -25.71
N GLU A 167 17.05 17.57 -26.61
CA GLU A 167 18.10 16.73 -27.19
C GLU A 167 19.19 16.37 -26.17
N GLU A 168 19.50 17.26 -25.23
CA GLU A 168 20.43 16.95 -24.13
C GLU A 168 19.83 15.94 -23.14
N ILE A 169 18.52 16.02 -22.88
CA ILE A 169 17.79 15.02 -22.09
C ILE A 169 17.81 13.66 -22.79
N LYS A 170 17.52 13.62 -24.11
CA LYS A 170 17.60 12.39 -24.89
C LYS A 170 19.01 11.81 -24.89
N LYS A 171 20.05 12.62 -25.04
CA LYS A 171 21.45 12.17 -24.92
C LYS A 171 21.75 11.61 -23.54
N LEU A 172 21.24 12.21 -22.48
CA LEU A 172 21.39 11.69 -21.12
C LEU A 172 20.74 10.29 -21.00
N ILE A 173 19.52 10.12 -21.49
CA ILE A 173 18.83 8.82 -21.51
C ILE A 173 19.57 7.80 -22.38
N ILE A 174 19.87 8.14 -23.64
CA ILE A 174 20.41 7.19 -24.61
C ILE A 174 21.87 6.83 -24.32
N ASN A 175 22.73 7.84 -24.13
CA ASN A 175 24.17 7.64 -24.04
C ASN A 175 24.58 7.26 -22.62
N LYS A 176 23.94 7.85 -21.60
CA LYS A 176 24.25 7.56 -20.19
C LYS A 176 23.36 6.47 -19.60
N LYS A 177 22.42 5.96 -20.41
CA LYS A 177 21.43 4.95 -19.98
C LYS A 177 20.69 5.43 -18.73
N PHE A 178 20.38 6.73 -18.67
CA PHE A 178 19.77 7.34 -17.49
C PHE A 178 18.40 6.71 -17.23
N ILE A 179 18.31 6.04 -16.08
CA ILE A 179 17.10 5.40 -15.57
C ILE A 179 17.01 5.79 -14.09
N PRO A 180 15.94 6.48 -13.67
CA PRO A 180 15.71 6.76 -12.26
C PRO A 180 15.56 5.46 -11.48
N PHE A 181 15.88 5.50 -10.19
CA PHE A 181 15.61 4.35 -9.32
C PHE A 181 14.09 4.12 -9.27
N PRO A 182 13.65 2.88 -9.02
CA PRO A 182 12.23 2.61 -8.96
C PRO A 182 11.60 3.46 -7.84
N PRO A 183 10.31 3.83 -7.98
CA PRO A 183 9.60 4.44 -6.87
C PRO A 183 9.58 3.44 -5.69
N THR A 184 9.61 3.95 -4.46
CA THR A 184 9.21 3.12 -3.33
C THR A 184 7.80 2.63 -3.65
N ARG A 185 7.55 1.32 -3.51
CA ARG A 185 6.18 0.79 -3.52
C ARG A 185 5.48 1.37 -2.29
N ARG A 186 5.11 2.63 -2.35
CA ARG A 186 4.35 3.29 -1.31
C ARG A 186 3.06 2.51 -1.22
N SER A 187 2.83 1.90 -0.06
CA SER A 187 1.53 2.13 0.55
C SER A 187 1.49 3.64 0.70
N TYR A 188 0.61 4.35 -0.01
CA TYR A 188 0.29 5.73 0.34
C TYR A 188 -0.35 5.68 1.73
N PHE A 189 0.47 5.45 2.75
CA PHE A 189 0.18 5.88 4.09
C PHE A 189 0.36 7.39 4.03
N TYR A 190 -0.70 8.08 3.62
CA TYR A 190 -0.94 9.42 4.10
C TYR A 190 -1.21 9.29 5.60
N SER A 191 -0.24 8.86 6.43
CA SER A 191 -0.43 9.06 7.86
C SER A 191 -0.69 10.55 8.00
N GLY A 192 -1.87 10.95 8.50
CA GLY A 192 -2.21 12.35 8.80
C GLY A 192 -1.25 13.01 9.82
N TYR A 193 -0.20 12.28 10.24
CA TYR A 193 1.03 12.85 10.73
C TYR A 193 1.90 13.18 9.54
N HIS A 194 2.00 14.47 9.21
CA HIS A 194 3.10 15.06 8.46
C HIS A 194 4.38 14.24 8.69
N VAL A 195 4.71 13.33 7.77
CA VAL A 195 6.07 12.87 7.64
C VAL A 195 6.75 14.12 7.16
N ASP A 196 7.47 14.76 8.08
CA ASP A 196 8.16 16.01 7.88
C ASP A 196 8.89 15.93 6.53
N TYR A 197 8.33 16.57 5.50
CA TYR A 197 8.85 16.56 4.13
C TYR A 197 10.30 17.09 4.08
N ASN A 198 10.78 17.66 5.19
CA ASN A 198 12.09 18.24 5.38
C ASN A 198 13.19 17.27 5.83
N LEU A 199 12.93 15.97 6.07
CA LEU A 199 13.93 15.05 6.65
C LEU A 199 14.21 13.75 5.87
N GLU A 200 13.76 13.60 4.62
CA GLU A 200 14.31 12.55 3.76
C GLU A 200 15.76 12.90 3.37
N LYS A 201 16.72 12.46 4.19
CA LYS A 201 18.16 12.56 3.90
C LYS A 201 18.44 11.98 2.51
N PHE A 202 19.05 12.78 1.63
CA PHE A 202 19.51 12.31 0.32
C PHE A 202 20.94 11.75 0.42
N PRO A 203 21.25 10.60 -0.20
CA PRO A 203 20.32 9.69 -0.88
C PRO A 203 19.41 8.92 0.12
N PRO A 204 18.19 8.52 -0.30
CA PRO A 204 17.28 7.72 0.53
C PRO A 204 17.92 6.44 1.04
N PHE A 205 17.62 6.13 2.28
CA PHE A 205 18.18 4.99 3.00
C PHE A 205 17.82 3.64 2.37
N ASP A 206 16.56 3.53 1.91
CA ASP A 206 15.99 2.36 1.25
C ASP A 206 16.41 2.21 -0.22
N GLY A 207 17.15 3.20 -0.73
CA GLY A 207 17.69 3.28 -2.08
C GLY A 207 16.70 3.68 -3.16
N TYR A 208 15.40 3.73 -2.87
CA TYR A 208 14.39 4.09 -3.87
C TYR A 208 14.52 5.56 -4.30
N GLU A 209 13.82 5.95 -5.36
CA GLU A 209 13.82 7.34 -5.80
C GLU A 209 12.88 8.20 -4.94
N GLN A 210 13.33 9.42 -4.64
CA GLN A 210 12.52 10.38 -3.88
C GLN A 210 11.33 10.86 -4.68
N GLU A 211 10.20 11.11 -4.01
CA GLU A 211 8.99 11.61 -4.67
C GLU A 211 9.20 12.93 -5.40
N ARG A 212 10.01 13.84 -4.85
CA ARG A 212 10.35 15.07 -5.55
C ARG A 212 10.96 14.78 -6.93
N ASN A 213 11.89 13.84 -7.00
CA ASN A 213 12.54 13.42 -8.25
C ASN A 213 11.55 12.73 -9.20
N LEU A 214 10.65 11.90 -8.65
CA LEU A 214 9.57 11.29 -9.43
C LEU A 214 8.65 12.34 -10.06
N ASN A 215 8.25 13.36 -9.30
CA ASN A 215 7.42 14.47 -9.78
C ASN A 215 8.12 15.31 -10.85
N ILE A 216 9.43 15.53 -10.73
CA ILE A 216 10.23 16.22 -11.75
C ILE A 216 10.20 15.46 -13.08
N ILE A 217 10.35 14.13 -13.04
CA ILE A 217 10.31 13.27 -14.22
C ILE A 217 8.90 13.16 -14.79
N ALA A 218 7.89 12.96 -13.94
CA ALA A 218 6.48 12.92 -14.32
C ALA A 218 6.08 14.19 -15.07
N ARG A 219 6.48 15.36 -14.56
CA ARG A 219 6.25 16.64 -15.24
C ARG A 219 6.91 16.71 -16.62
N ALA A 220 8.14 16.22 -16.75
CA ALA A 220 8.82 16.16 -18.05
C ALA A 220 8.08 15.23 -19.03
N ILE A 221 7.60 14.08 -18.56
CA ILE A 221 6.77 13.14 -19.33
C ILE A 221 5.46 13.80 -19.77
N MET A 222 4.77 14.51 -18.87
CA MET A 222 3.52 15.19 -19.18
C MET A 222 3.66 16.20 -20.33
N PHE A 223 4.74 16.99 -20.32
CA PHE A 223 5.01 17.98 -21.37
C PHE A 223 5.65 17.39 -22.63
N LYS A 224 6.43 16.31 -22.51
CA LYS A 224 7.13 15.63 -23.63
C LYS A 224 6.98 14.11 -23.54
N PRO A 225 5.80 13.58 -23.90
CA PRO A 225 5.51 12.15 -23.79
C PRO A 225 6.43 11.26 -24.64
N GLU A 226 7.05 11.81 -25.69
CA GLU A 226 8.04 11.12 -26.52
C GLU A 226 9.29 10.64 -25.76
N LEU A 227 9.56 11.18 -24.56
CA LEU A 227 10.61 10.70 -23.68
C LEU A 227 10.39 9.23 -23.26
N ILE A 228 9.14 8.79 -23.17
CA ILE A 228 8.78 7.38 -22.88
C ILE A 228 9.38 6.44 -23.92
N ASN A 229 9.27 6.78 -25.20
CA ASN A 229 9.84 5.97 -26.27
C ASN A 229 11.37 5.97 -26.22
N THR A 230 11.97 7.08 -25.79
CA THR A 230 13.42 7.17 -25.57
C THR A 230 13.87 6.21 -24.46
N TRP A 231 13.16 6.14 -23.33
CA TRP A 231 13.45 5.17 -22.27
C TRP A 231 13.19 3.71 -22.68
N LYS A 232 12.08 3.44 -23.37
CA LYS A 232 11.78 2.11 -23.88
C LYS A 232 12.87 1.63 -24.85
N SER A 233 13.42 2.52 -25.69
CA SER A 233 14.50 2.19 -26.64
C SER A 233 15.79 1.69 -25.98
N ILE A 234 16.07 2.08 -24.74
CA ILE A 234 17.23 1.62 -23.98
C ILE A 234 16.94 0.40 -23.11
N GLY A 235 15.71 -0.13 -23.13
CA GLY A 235 15.30 -1.32 -22.37
C GLY A 235 14.59 -1.04 -21.05
N TYR A 236 14.11 0.19 -20.83
CA TYR A 236 13.25 0.52 -19.68
C TYR A 236 11.77 0.40 -20.06
N SER A 237 11.27 -0.85 -20.07
CA SER A 237 9.91 -1.19 -20.50
C SER A 237 8.82 -0.73 -19.52
N GLU A 238 9.16 -0.64 -18.24
CA GLU A 238 8.24 -0.41 -17.11
C GLU A 238 8.10 1.07 -16.76
N VAL A 239 8.70 1.97 -17.54
CA VAL A 239 8.63 3.42 -17.29
C VAL A 239 7.20 3.92 -17.12
N CYS A 240 6.23 3.36 -17.86
CA CYS A 240 4.82 3.72 -17.69
C CYS A 240 4.26 3.22 -16.36
N ASP A 241 4.65 2.03 -15.91
CA ASP A 241 4.20 1.46 -14.63
C ASP A 241 4.82 2.19 -13.44
N ASP A 242 6.13 2.46 -13.49
CA ASP A 242 6.86 3.13 -12.42
C ASP A 242 6.45 4.59 -12.24
N PHE A 243 6.01 5.26 -13.32
CA PHE A 243 5.51 6.63 -13.29
C PHE A 243 3.99 6.73 -13.37
N ASN A 244 3.26 5.62 -13.28
CA ASN A 244 1.83 5.59 -13.58
C ASN A 244 1.02 6.52 -12.69
N GLU A 245 1.22 6.40 -11.38
CA GLU A 245 0.46 7.16 -10.39
C GLU A 245 0.76 8.66 -10.53
N VAL A 246 2.04 9.05 -10.52
CA VAL A 246 2.45 10.46 -10.57
C VAL A 246 2.12 11.16 -11.89
N VAL A 247 2.19 10.48 -13.04
CA VAL A 247 1.87 11.08 -14.34
C VAL A 247 0.36 11.24 -14.50
N ILE A 248 -0.42 10.19 -14.23
CA ILE A 248 -1.87 10.28 -14.40
C ILE A 248 -2.47 11.25 -13.37
N HIS A 249 -2.06 11.19 -12.11
CA HIS A 249 -2.49 12.15 -11.09
C HIS A 249 -2.11 13.58 -11.48
N GLY A 250 -0.90 13.79 -12.00
CA GLY A 250 -0.44 15.09 -12.49
C GLY A 250 -1.35 15.70 -13.57
N LEU A 251 -1.95 14.88 -14.44
CA LEU A 251 -2.89 15.39 -15.46
C LEU A 251 -4.15 15.99 -14.83
N PHE A 252 -4.67 15.38 -13.77
CA PHE A 252 -5.81 15.93 -13.03
C PHE A 252 -5.44 17.22 -12.28
N LEU A 253 -4.22 17.33 -11.75
CA LEU A 253 -3.75 18.58 -11.11
C LEU A 253 -3.66 19.78 -12.06
N THR A 254 -3.65 19.55 -13.38
CA THR A 254 -3.67 20.63 -14.38
C THR A 254 -5.07 21.08 -14.78
N LEU A 255 -6.11 20.59 -14.08
CA LEU A 255 -7.48 21.06 -14.27
C LEU A 255 -7.60 22.52 -13.82
N ASP A 256 -7.80 23.42 -14.78
CA ASP A 256 -8.23 24.78 -14.49
C ASP A 256 -9.71 24.77 -14.06
N PRO A 257 -10.12 25.63 -13.09
CA PRO A 257 -11.50 25.70 -12.64
C PRO A 257 -12.45 25.99 -13.82
N PRO A 258 -13.61 25.31 -13.85
CA PRO A 258 -14.35 25.09 -15.09
C PRO A 258 -15.20 26.31 -15.46
N SER A 259 -14.58 27.35 -16.04
CA SER A 259 -15.32 28.39 -16.76
C SER A 259 -15.90 27.85 -18.08
N GLN A 260 -15.33 26.76 -18.64
CA GLN A 260 -15.83 26.04 -19.83
C GLN A 260 -15.72 24.51 -19.64
N VAL A 261 -16.65 23.93 -18.86
CA VAL A 261 -16.69 22.50 -18.47
C VAL A 261 -16.49 21.55 -19.66
N GLN A 262 -17.12 21.81 -20.81
CA GLN A 262 -17.07 20.90 -21.96
C GLN A 262 -15.70 20.88 -22.65
N HIS A 263 -15.07 22.04 -22.82
CA HIS A 263 -13.73 22.11 -23.42
C HIS A 263 -12.67 21.48 -22.50
N ALA A 264 -12.80 21.69 -21.19
CA ALA A 264 -11.95 21.05 -20.19
C ALA A 264 -12.09 19.52 -20.21
N PHE A 265 -13.31 19.02 -20.38
CA PHE A 265 -13.59 17.58 -20.49
C PHE A 265 -12.87 16.96 -21.69
N GLU A 266 -13.10 17.49 -22.89
CA GLU A 266 -12.53 16.96 -24.14
C GLU A 266 -11.00 16.98 -24.10
N LYS A 267 -10.41 18.08 -23.61
CA LYS A 267 -8.96 18.21 -23.47
C LYS A 267 -8.37 17.18 -22.51
N LEU A 268 -9.00 16.95 -21.36
CA LEU A 268 -8.52 15.98 -20.37
C LEU A 268 -8.64 14.54 -20.88
N VAL A 269 -9.79 14.19 -21.50
CA VAL A 269 -10.00 12.85 -22.08
C VAL A 269 -8.96 12.58 -23.17
N LEU A 270 -8.77 13.51 -24.11
CA LEU A 270 -7.77 13.38 -25.18
C LEU A 270 -6.34 13.18 -24.62
N ASN A 271 -5.99 13.92 -23.57
CA ASN A 271 -4.68 13.77 -22.93
C ASN A 271 -4.56 12.39 -22.27
N LEU A 272 -5.58 11.94 -21.53
CA LEU A 272 -5.57 10.64 -20.86
C LEU A 272 -5.48 9.49 -21.87
N GLU A 273 -6.25 9.53 -22.96
CA GLU A 273 -6.21 8.54 -24.04
C GLU A 273 -4.80 8.44 -24.62
N LYS A 274 -4.16 9.57 -24.92
CA LYS A 274 -2.77 9.62 -25.40
C LYS A 274 -1.79 8.92 -24.45
N PHE A 275 -1.91 9.13 -23.15
CA PHE A 275 -1.03 8.43 -22.18
C PHE A 275 -1.38 6.95 -22.06
N ILE A 276 -2.65 6.58 -22.16
CA ILE A 276 -3.08 5.18 -22.12
C ILE A 276 -2.56 4.41 -23.33
N GLU A 277 -2.60 4.98 -24.53
CA GLU A 277 -1.98 4.42 -25.73
C GLU A 277 -0.47 4.18 -25.56
N MET A 278 0.20 5.01 -24.75
CA MET A 278 1.62 4.83 -24.42
C MET A 278 1.89 3.73 -23.38
N GLY A 279 0.86 3.21 -22.73
CA GLY A 279 0.93 2.14 -21.73
C GLY A 279 0.66 2.57 -20.28
N PHE A 280 0.25 3.82 -20.06
CA PHE A 280 -0.25 4.25 -18.74
C PHE A 280 -1.67 3.71 -18.49
N ARG A 281 -2.10 3.71 -17.23
CA ARG A 281 -3.38 3.12 -16.80
C ARG A 281 -4.07 3.98 -15.76
N LEU A 282 -5.33 4.32 -16.01
CA LEU A 282 -6.21 4.89 -15.00
C LEU A 282 -6.74 3.77 -14.09
N THR A 283 -6.04 3.51 -12.98
CA THR A 283 -6.39 2.43 -12.04
C THR A 283 -7.43 2.88 -11.02
N ASP A 284 -8.09 1.92 -10.35
CA ASP A 284 -9.00 2.20 -9.22
C ASP A 284 -8.32 3.09 -8.15
N ARG A 285 -7.04 2.84 -7.89
CA ARG A 285 -6.23 3.62 -6.95
C ARG A 285 -6.10 5.07 -7.35
N ILE A 286 -5.72 5.33 -8.60
CA ILE A 286 -5.56 6.70 -9.09
C ILE A 286 -6.91 7.43 -9.09
N ILE A 287 -8.00 6.75 -9.46
CA ILE A 287 -9.34 7.36 -9.42
C ILE A 287 -9.70 7.79 -8.00
N VAL A 288 -9.51 6.91 -7.02
CA VAL A 288 -9.78 7.23 -5.61
C VAL A 288 -8.84 8.34 -5.12
N ASP A 289 -7.55 8.32 -5.49
CA ASP A 289 -6.59 9.37 -5.12
C ASP A 289 -7.01 10.74 -5.67
N VAL A 290 -7.49 10.79 -6.92
CA VAL A 290 -8.00 12.04 -7.53
C VAL A 290 -9.29 12.50 -6.86
N LEU A 291 -10.23 11.59 -6.57
CA LEU A 291 -11.46 11.94 -5.84
C LEU A 291 -11.14 12.46 -4.43
N GLN A 292 -10.14 11.88 -3.78
CA GLN A 292 -9.66 12.31 -2.47
C GLN A 292 -8.97 13.67 -2.53
N PHE A 293 -8.18 13.93 -3.58
CA PHE A 293 -7.55 15.23 -3.77
C PHE A 293 -8.59 16.36 -3.89
N TYR A 294 -9.69 16.11 -4.60
CA TYR A 294 -10.80 17.05 -4.78
C TYR A 294 -11.93 16.88 -3.75
N GLU A 295 -11.66 16.27 -2.59
CA GLU A 295 -12.70 15.88 -1.62
C GLU A 295 -13.63 17.06 -1.24
N TYR A 296 -13.07 18.26 -1.07
CA TYR A 296 -13.82 19.48 -0.73
C TYR A 296 -14.66 20.03 -1.89
N GLU A 297 -14.27 19.75 -3.14
CA GLU A 297 -14.95 20.22 -4.35
C GLU A 297 -15.77 19.12 -5.04
N LEU A 298 -15.92 17.93 -4.44
CA LEU A 298 -16.66 16.82 -5.06
C LEU A 298 -18.10 17.17 -5.40
N ALA A 299 -18.75 18.06 -4.65
CA ALA A 299 -20.10 18.53 -4.97
C ALA A 299 -20.16 19.28 -6.32
N GLU A 300 -19.08 19.98 -6.70
CA GLU A 300 -19.00 20.77 -7.93
C GLU A 300 -18.35 19.99 -9.07
N LEU A 301 -17.26 19.27 -8.78
CA LEU A 301 -16.40 18.60 -9.76
C LEU A 301 -16.68 17.09 -9.90
N GLY A 302 -17.39 16.49 -8.96
CA GLY A 302 -17.56 15.03 -8.88
C GLY A 302 -18.19 14.43 -10.13
N GLU A 303 -19.28 15.00 -10.66
CA GLU A 303 -19.89 14.51 -11.91
C GLU A 303 -18.98 14.66 -13.12
N PHE A 304 -18.23 15.76 -13.19
CA PHE A 304 -17.26 15.98 -14.25
C PHE A 304 -16.17 14.89 -14.23
N LEU A 305 -15.56 14.67 -13.06
CA LEU A 305 -14.53 13.65 -12.85
C LEU A 305 -15.08 12.25 -13.16
N TRP A 306 -16.28 11.95 -12.67
CA TRP A 306 -16.97 10.67 -12.93
C TRP A 306 -17.14 10.41 -14.42
N ARG A 307 -17.58 11.42 -15.17
CA ARG A 307 -17.76 11.33 -16.61
C ARG A 307 -16.43 11.04 -17.32
N VAL A 308 -15.33 11.67 -16.89
CA VAL A 308 -13.99 11.43 -17.44
C VAL A 308 -13.54 10.00 -17.15
N PHE A 309 -13.73 9.52 -15.92
CA PHE A 309 -13.33 8.15 -15.57
C PHE A 309 -14.09 7.10 -16.39
N ARG A 310 -15.40 7.29 -16.59
CA ARG A 310 -16.23 6.39 -17.39
C ARG A 310 -15.93 6.45 -18.89
N SER A 311 -15.57 7.62 -19.43
CA SER A 311 -15.16 7.72 -20.85
C SER A 311 -13.84 7.03 -21.12
N ILE A 312 -12.96 6.91 -20.12
CA ILE A 312 -11.70 6.20 -20.23
C ILE A 312 -11.85 4.69 -19.96
N ARG A 313 -12.71 4.29 -19.01
CA ARG A 313 -12.92 2.87 -18.64
C ARG A 313 -14.22 2.30 -19.20
N THR A 314 -14.38 2.40 -20.51
CA THR A 314 -15.60 1.99 -21.23
C THR A 314 -15.84 0.48 -21.26
N GLY A 315 -14.79 -0.34 -21.13
CA GLY A 315 -14.89 -1.80 -21.21
C GLY A 315 -15.39 -2.51 -19.95
N GLU A 316 -15.64 -1.77 -18.86
CA GLU A 316 -16.02 -2.34 -17.58
C GLU A 316 -17.49 -2.08 -17.24
N SER A 317 -18.16 -3.12 -16.72
CA SER A 317 -19.52 -2.99 -16.18
C SER A 317 -19.54 -1.98 -15.03
N ASP A 318 -20.64 -1.24 -14.88
CA ASP A 318 -20.81 -0.29 -13.76
C ASP A 318 -20.60 -0.99 -12.41
N PHE A 319 -21.09 -2.23 -12.26
CA PHE A 319 -20.90 -3.01 -11.05
C PHE A 319 -19.41 -3.24 -10.75
N THR A 320 -18.65 -3.75 -11.71
CA THR A 320 -17.21 -4.05 -11.55
C THR A 320 -16.42 -2.78 -11.25
N PHE A 321 -16.69 -1.72 -12.02
CA PHE A 321 -16.01 -0.44 -11.89
C PHE A 321 -16.24 0.17 -10.49
N ILE A 322 -17.50 0.32 -10.09
CA ILE A 322 -17.85 0.95 -8.80
C ILE A 322 -17.36 0.08 -7.64
N PHE A 323 -17.49 -1.26 -7.72
CA PHE A 323 -16.98 -2.16 -6.69
C PHE A 323 -15.47 -2.03 -6.49
N GLY A 324 -14.70 -1.91 -7.57
CA GLY A 324 -13.25 -1.65 -7.52
C GLY A 324 -12.92 -0.37 -6.76
N LEU A 325 -13.66 0.72 -7.04
CA LEU A 325 -13.49 1.99 -6.33
C LEU A 325 -13.85 1.89 -4.85
N PHE A 326 -14.95 1.21 -4.50
CA PHE A 326 -15.29 0.96 -3.10
C PHE A 326 -14.19 0.16 -2.39
N LYS A 327 -13.67 -0.90 -3.02
CA LYS A 327 -12.61 -1.72 -2.42
C LYS A 327 -11.36 -0.90 -2.11
N VAL A 328 -11.01 0.02 -2.99
CA VAL A 328 -9.84 0.88 -2.79
C VAL A 328 -10.11 2.02 -1.81
N ALA A 329 -11.29 2.66 -1.87
CA ALA A 329 -11.67 3.72 -0.94
C ALA A 329 -11.76 3.19 0.50
N PHE A 330 -12.27 1.98 0.70
CA PHE A 330 -12.39 1.35 2.02
C PHE A 330 -11.12 0.60 2.46
N ASP A 331 -9.98 0.82 1.80
CA ASP A 331 -8.70 0.27 2.27
C ASP A 331 -8.33 0.95 3.61
N PRO A 332 -8.17 0.19 4.71
CA PRO A 332 -7.83 0.73 6.04
C PRO A 332 -6.54 1.56 6.07
N ASN A 333 -5.63 1.35 5.11
CA ASN A 333 -4.37 2.09 5.06
C ASN A 333 -4.54 3.51 4.53
N ARG A 334 -5.71 3.83 3.97
CA ARG A 334 -6.01 5.19 3.54
C ARG A 334 -6.45 6.01 4.74
N CYS A 335 -5.84 7.18 4.85
CA CYS A 335 -6.30 8.19 5.77
C CYS A 335 -7.20 9.14 5.02
N HIS A 336 -8.51 8.97 5.23
CA HIS A 336 -9.50 9.94 4.79
C HIS A 336 -9.69 10.96 5.90
N GLU A 337 -9.80 12.23 5.53
CA GLU A 337 -10.11 13.29 6.49
C GLU A 337 -11.61 13.46 6.65
N LYS A 338 -12.40 13.15 5.60
CA LYS A 338 -13.86 13.26 5.59
C LYS A 338 -14.55 12.04 4.98
N ASP A 339 -15.88 12.04 5.02
CA ASP A 339 -16.73 10.98 4.47
C ASP A 339 -17.30 11.33 3.08
N ASP A 340 -16.94 12.49 2.51
CA ASP A 340 -17.46 13.01 1.24
C ASP A 340 -17.22 12.04 0.08
N ILE A 341 -16.04 11.40 0.00
CA ILE A 341 -15.75 10.39 -1.03
C ILE A 341 -16.70 9.20 -0.92
N PHE A 342 -16.99 8.74 0.30
CA PHE A 342 -17.87 7.60 0.52
C PHE A 342 -19.31 7.95 0.18
N ILE A 343 -19.76 9.15 0.53
CA ILE A 343 -21.08 9.69 0.16
C ILE A 343 -21.19 9.78 -1.37
N PHE A 344 -20.16 10.31 -2.02
CA PHE A 344 -20.08 10.42 -3.46
C PHE A 344 -20.15 9.04 -4.13
N LEU A 345 -19.32 8.06 -3.73
CA LEU A 345 -19.37 6.72 -4.29
C LEU A 345 -20.71 6.01 -4.02
N LYS A 346 -21.30 6.21 -2.82
CA LYS A 346 -22.63 5.70 -2.48
C LYS A 346 -23.69 6.23 -3.45
N SER A 347 -23.63 7.51 -3.84
CA SER A 347 -24.57 8.11 -4.79
C SER A 347 -24.53 7.50 -6.20
N LYS A 348 -23.45 6.77 -6.55
CA LYS A 348 -23.24 6.22 -7.90
C LYS A 348 -23.86 4.85 -8.13
N THR A 349 -24.39 4.20 -7.10
CA THR A 349 -24.93 2.85 -7.22
C THR A 349 -25.99 2.57 -6.18
N THR A 350 -26.99 1.77 -6.53
CA THR A 350 -27.93 1.20 -5.56
C THR A 350 -27.40 -0.06 -4.88
N HIS A 351 -26.27 -0.62 -5.34
CA HIS A 351 -25.68 -1.86 -4.82
C HIS A 351 -24.68 -1.64 -3.67
N HIS A 352 -24.61 -0.42 -3.12
CA HIS A 352 -23.59 -0.02 -2.15
C HIS A 352 -23.56 -0.93 -0.90
N GLU A 353 -24.70 -1.40 -0.41
CA GLU A 353 -24.75 -2.30 0.75
C GLU A 353 -24.10 -3.66 0.47
N ASN A 354 -24.35 -4.22 -0.71
CA ASN A 354 -23.75 -5.49 -1.12
C ASN A 354 -22.23 -5.37 -1.29
N PHE A 355 -21.76 -4.23 -1.81
CA PHE A 355 -20.32 -3.94 -1.91
C PHE A 355 -19.67 -3.86 -0.54
N LEU A 356 -20.25 -3.08 0.38
CA LEU A 356 -19.74 -2.95 1.73
C LEU A 356 -19.74 -4.29 2.46
N ARG A 357 -20.83 -5.07 2.38
CA ARG A 357 -20.89 -6.40 3.01
C ARG A 357 -19.74 -7.30 2.56
N GLN A 358 -19.40 -7.29 1.26
CA GLN A 358 -18.28 -8.07 0.73
C GLN A 358 -16.92 -7.52 1.19
N ILE A 359 -16.72 -6.21 1.16
CA ILE A 359 -15.45 -5.58 1.56
C ILE A 359 -15.22 -5.79 3.05
N LEU A 360 -16.20 -5.43 3.88
CA LEU A 360 -16.19 -5.67 5.32
C LEU A 360 -15.91 -7.15 5.62
N GLY A 361 -16.58 -8.08 4.93
CA GLY A 361 -16.33 -9.51 5.07
C GLY A 361 -14.89 -9.96 4.75
N GLN A 362 -14.20 -9.31 3.80
CA GLN A 362 -12.79 -9.61 3.51
C GLN A 362 -11.87 -9.20 4.67
N HIS A 363 -12.15 -8.04 5.28
CA HIS A 363 -11.41 -7.55 6.45
C HIS A 363 -11.74 -8.35 7.72
N PHE A 364 -12.98 -8.81 7.86
CA PHE A 364 -13.47 -9.53 9.04
C PHE A 364 -13.49 -11.04 8.80
N ASN A 365 -12.36 -11.76 9.00
CA ASN A 365 -12.48 -13.24 9.13
C ASN A 365 -13.04 -13.56 10.50
N ARG A 366 -14.20 -14.20 10.52
CA ARG A 366 -14.89 -14.67 11.73
C ARG A 366 -14.17 -15.82 12.45
N GLU A 367 -13.15 -16.41 11.85
CA GLU A 367 -12.52 -17.64 12.32
C GLU A 367 -11.12 -17.37 12.89
N ASN A 368 -10.98 -17.59 14.20
CA ASN A 368 -9.73 -17.69 14.99
C ASN A 368 -9.12 -16.39 15.53
N LEU A 369 -9.68 -15.90 16.64
CA LEU A 369 -8.94 -15.07 17.63
C LEU A 369 -7.78 -15.85 18.30
N ASP A 370 -7.75 -17.18 18.17
CA ASP A 370 -6.74 -18.07 18.75
C ASP A 370 -5.48 -18.20 17.88
N ASP A 371 -5.45 -17.60 16.68
CA ASP A 371 -4.26 -17.60 15.83
C ASP A 371 -3.23 -16.61 16.39
N VAL A 372 -2.07 -17.12 16.82
CA VAL A 372 -0.91 -16.33 17.28
C VAL A 372 -0.44 -15.33 16.19
N ASN A 373 -0.94 -15.46 14.96
CA ASN A 373 -0.75 -14.52 13.85
C ASN A 373 -1.83 -13.43 13.68
N PHE A 374 -2.78 -13.27 14.61
CA PHE A 374 -3.81 -12.22 14.56
C PHE A 374 -3.19 -10.83 14.33
N ASN A 375 -1.97 -10.61 14.83
CA ASN A 375 -1.19 -9.37 14.69
C ASN A 375 -0.62 -9.06 13.29
N ILE A 376 -0.54 -10.01 12.34
CA ILE A 376 0.31 -9.78 11.14
C ILE A 376 -0.47 -9.73 9.83
N ARG A 377 -1.67 -10.31 9.73
CA ARG A 377 -2.27 -10.62 8.42
C ARG A 377 -3.61 -9.98 8.06
N LYS A 378 -4.29 -9.28 8.98
CA LYS A 378 -5.50 -8.53 8.62
C LYS A 378 -5.47 -7.13 9.20
N LYS A 379 -5.35 -6.14 8.31
CA LYS A 379 -5.51 -4.74 8.63
C LYS A 379 -7.00 -4.51 8.89
N SER A 380 -7.39 -4.46 10.16
CA SER A 380 -8.72 -4.02 10.54
C SER A 380 -8.96 -2.61 10.00
N LEU A 381 -10.23 -2.26 9.77
CA LEU A 381 -10.68 -0.92 9.42
C LEU A 381 -10.33 0.14 10.47
N ILE A 382 -9.83 -0.26 11.64
CA ILE A 382 -9.42 0.60 12.75
C ILE A 382 -8.44 1.71 12.38
N PHE A 383 -7.67 1.51 11.31
CA PHE A 383 -6.74 2.51 10.79
C PHE A 383 -7.47 3.66 10.06
N SER A 384 -8.78 3.57 9.89
CA SER A 384 -9.65 4.57 9.29
C SER A 384 -10.99 4.68 10.07
N PRO A 385 -11.00 5.35 11.24
CA PRO A 385 -12.19 5.50 12.10
C PRO A 385 -13.42 6.03 11.35
N ILE A 386 -13.16 6.89 10.39
CA ILE A 386 -14.16 7.53 9.55
C ILE A 386 -15.01 6.56 8.72
N ILE A 387 -14.47 5.37 8.39
CA ILE A 387 -15.25 4.32 7.74
C ILE A 387 -16.36 3.83 8.66
N TYR A 388 -16.07 3.65 9.95
CA TYR A 388 -17.06 3.21 10.93
C TYR A 388 -18.13 4.27 11.18
N GLU A 389 -17.72 5.52 11.31
CA GLU A 389 -18.63 6.66 11.48
C GLU A 389 -19.55 6.80 10.26
N PHE A 390 -18.97 6.71 9.05
CA PHE A 390 -19.72 6.71 7.81
C PHE A 390 -20.78 5.61 7.80
N VAL A 391 -20.42 4.37 8.16
CA VAL A 391 -21.36 3.23 8.16
C VAL A 391 -22.52 3.47 9.13
N ILE A 392 -22.25 3.84 10.39
CA ILE A 392 -23.35 4.08 11.35
C ILE A 392 -24.23 5.24 10.87
N LYS A 393 -23.63 6.37 10.47
CA LYS A 393 -24.36 7.58 10.06
C LYS A 393 -25.26 7.33 8.85
N ASN A 394 -24.83 6.49 7.91
CA ASN A 394 -25.50 6.32 6.62
C ASN A 394 -26.40 5.09 6.51
N TYR A 395 -26.27 4.11 7.39
CA TYR A 395 -27.06 2.87 7.38
C TYR A 395 -27.86 2.65 8.66
N GLY A 396 -27.57 3.40 9.74
CA GLY A 396 -28.25 3.28 11.02
C GLY A 396 -27.67 2.17 11.90
N SER A 397 -28.01 2.24 13.19
CA SER A 397 -27.58 1.31 14.24
C SER A 397 -27.96 -0.14 13.95
N ASP A 398 -29.14 -0.34 13.40
CA ASP A 398 -29.78 -1.66 13.28
C ASP A 398 -29.39 -2.37 11.98
N SER A 399 -28.55 -1.75 11.15
CA SER A 399 -28.13 -2.34 9.88
C SER A 399 -27.12 -3.47 10.09
N ASP A 400 -27.20 -4.49 9.24
CA ASP A 400 -26.21 -5.57 9.17
C ASP A 400 -24.77 -5.04 9.04
N LEU A 401 -24.57 -3.91 8.33
CA LEU A 401 -23.26 -3.30 8.14
C LEU A 401 -22.71 -2.71 9.45
N SER A 402 -23.55 -1.97 10.18
CA SER A 402 -23.22 -1.41 11.49
C SER A 402 -22.91 -2.53 12.50
N LEU A 403 -23.68 -3.61 12.48
CA LEU A 403 -23.43 -4.80 13.30
C LEU A 403 -22.09 -5.48 12.93
N MET A 404 -21.75 -5.60 11.65
CA MET A 404 -20.45 -6.13 11.22
C MET A 404 -19.29 -5.27 11.74
N CYS A 405 -19.43 -3.95 11.65
CA CYS A 405 -18.47 -2.98 12.19
C CYS A 405 -18.32 -3.08 13.71
N PHE A 406 -19.41 -3.26 14.45
CA PHE A 406 -19.36 -3.46 15.90
C PHE A 406 -18.68 -4.76 16.31
N LYS A 407 -18.97 -5.86 15.60
CA LYS A 407 -18.29 -7.14 15.87
C LYS A 407 -16.79 -7.04 15.72
N ASP A 408 -16.30 -6.31 14.72
CA ASP A 408 -14.87 -6.07 14.53
C ASP A 408 -14.26 -5.28 15.69
N THR A 409 -14.88 -4.17 16.07
CA THR A 409 -14.37 -3.31 17.15
C THR A 409 -14.40 -4.02 18.50
N LEU A 410 -15.45 -4.80 18.78
CA LEU A 410 -15.55 -5.66 19.95
C LEU A 410 -14.45 -6.73 19.96
N ALA A 411 -14.26 -7.46 18.85
CA ALA A 411 -13.23 -8.49 18.74
C ALA A 411 -11.81 -7.92 18.95
N LEU A 412 -11.53 -6.74 18.41
CA LEU A 412 -10.25 -6.05 18.61
C LEU A 412 -10.07 -5.58 20.04
N ARG A 413 -11.13 -5.01 20.65
CA ARG A 413 -11.10 -4.57 22.04
C ARG A 413 -10.76 -5.73 22.98
N ILE A 414 -11.35 -6.90 22.75
CA ILE A 414 -11.07 -8.14 23.48
C ILE A 414 -9.64 -8.65 23.20
N TYR A 415 -9.19 -8.63 21.95
CA TYR A 415 -7.85 -9.09 21.60
C TYR A 415 -6.75 -8.31 22.33
N TYR A 416 -6.88 -6.98 22.38
CA TYR A 416 -5.95 -6.09 23.09
C TYR A 416 -6.18 -5.98 24.59
N ASP A 417 -7.20 -6.67 25.10
CA ASP A 417 -7.43 -6.81 26.52
C ASP A 417 -6.39 -7.73 27.18
N ASP A 418 -5.74 -8.60 26.40
CA ASP A 418 -4.58 -9.36 26.87
C ASP A 418 -3.30 -8.48 26.90
N PRO A 419 -2.66 -8.31 28.08
CA PRO A 419 -1.42 -7.54 28.20
C PRO A 419 -0.27 -8.05 27.32
N ASN A 420 -0.26 -9.33 26.94
CA ASN A 420 0.75 -9.90 26.06
C ASN A 420 0.55 -9.46 24.60
N ASN A 421 -0.69 -9.22 24.18
CA ASN A 421 -1.02 -8.74 22.83
C ASN A 421 -0.81 -7.23 22.70
N GLY A 422 -1.02 -6.47 23.79
CA GLY A 422 -0.78 -5.02 23.86
C GLY A 422 0.69 -4.59 23.67
N LYS A 423 1.66 -5.50 23.84
CA LYS A 423 3.09 -5.21 23.60
C LYS A 423 3.44 -4.95 22.13
N PHE A 424 2.62 -5.44 21.21
CA PHE A 424 2.85 -5.36 19.77
C PHE A 424 2.09 -4.22 19.08
N ALA A 425 1.12 -3.60 19.76
CA ALA A 425 0.40 -2.45 19.24
C ALA A 425 0.93 -1.13 19.81
N ASN A 426 0.94 -0.10 18.96
CA ASN A 426 1.23 1.26 19.41
C ASN A 426 0.10 1.74 20.36
N LYS A 427 0.45 2.46 21.43
CA LYS A 427 -0.51 3.07 22.38
C LYS A 427 -1.60 3.90 21.68
N ILE A 428 -1.25 4.56 20.57
CA ILE A 428 -2.17 5.35 19.75
C ILE A 428 -3.26 4.44 19.15
N SER A 429 -2.88 3.28 18.62
CA SER A 429 -3.84 2.32 18.05
C SER A 429 -4.82 1.85 19.11
N ILE A 430 -4.34 1.43 20.29
CA ILE A 430 -5.18 0.93 21.40
C ILE A 430 -6.21 1.98 21.84
N ARG A 431 -5.81 3.25 21.96
CA ARG A 431 -6.73 4.36 22.29
C ARG A 431 -7.83 4.49 21.24
N LEU A 432 -7.47 4.49 19.97
CA LEU A 432 -8.43 4.62 18.87
C LEU A 432 -9.45 3.46 18.85
N ILE A 433 -9.01 2.23 19.17
CA ILE A 433 -9.93 1.09 19.32
C ILE A 433 -10.95 1.34 20.41
N LYS A 434 -10.50 1.85 21.55
CA LYS A 434 -11.37 2.15 22.67
C LYS A 434 -12.37 3.24 22.31
N ASP A 435 -11.91 4.32 21.69
CA ASP A 435 -12.76 5.46 21.30
C ASP A 435 -13.85 5.01 20.30
N ILE A 436 -13.50 4.20 19.29
CA ILE A 436 -14.47 3.64 18.34
C ILE A 436 -15.42 2.66 19.04
N TYR A 437 -14.91 1.74 19.88
CA TYR A 437 -15.77 0.83 20.63
C TYR A 437 -16.77 1.58 21.52
N ASP A 438 -16.32 2.61 22.22
CA ASP A 438 -17.15 3.47 23.06
C ASP A 438 -18.21 4.22 22.22
N TYR A 439 -17.88 4.57 20.98
CA TYR A 439 -18.83 5.13 20.02
C TYR A 439 -19.91 4.11 19.59
N PHE A 440 -19.54 2.86 19.33
CA PHE A 440 -20.49 1.82 18.92
C PHE A 440 -21.36 1.29 20.05
N LYS A 441 -20.79 1.04 21.24
CA LYS A 441 -21.49 0.33 22.32
C LYS A 441 -22.77 1.02 22.80
N ILE A 442 -22.83 2.35 22.67
CA ILE A 442 -24.03 3.15 23.04
C ILE A 442 -25.02 3.31 21.88
N ARG A 443 -24.65 2.86 20.67
CA ARG A 443 -25.43 3.04 19.43
C ARG A 443 -25.91 1.73 18.84
N ILE A 444 -25.32 0.59 19.18
CA ILE A 444 -25.68 -0.72 18.62
C ILE A 444 -26.06 -1.65 19.75
N ASP A 445 -27.24 -2.24 19.63
CA ASP A 445 -27.69 -3.27 20.55
C ASP A 445 -26.79 -4.50 20.43
N TYR A 446 -26.41 -5.05 21.58
CA TYR A 446 -25.75 -6.33 21.58
C TYR A 446 -26.72 -7.43 21.09
N LEU A 447 -26.16 -8.51 20.55
CA LEU A 447 -26.90 -9.69 20.12
C LEU A 447 -26.40 -10.92 20.88
N PRO A 448 -27.20 -11.99 21.00
CA PRO A 448 -26.79 -13.23 21.66
C PRO A 448 -25.46 -13.79 21.14
N GLU A 449 -25.20 -13.67 19.83
CA GLU A 449 -23.96 -14.12 19.19
C GLU A 449 -22.69 -13.37 19.68
N HIS A 450 -22.81 -12.19 20.27
CA HIS A 450 -21.68 -11.47 20.87
C HIS A 450 -21.18 -12.12 22.17
N MET A 451 -21.99 -12.99 22.81
CA MET A 451 -21.61 -13.65 24.06
C MET A 451 -20.37 -14.53 23.93
N GLU A 452 -20.21 -15.22 22.79
CA GLU A 452 -19.03 -16.05 22.56
C GLU A 452 -17.74 -15.23 22.47
N LEU A 453 -17.82 -14.00 21.95
CA LEU A 453 -16.71 -13.05 21.98
C LEU A 453 -16.48 -12.53 23.40
N LEU A 454 -17.52 -12.03 24.06
CA LEU A 454 -17.43 -11.42 25.39
C LEU A 454 -16.88 -12.36 26.46
N ARG A 455 -17.08 -13.68 26.34
CA ARG A 455 -16.47 -14.69 27.23
C ARG A 455 -14.93 -14.59 27.31
N ARG A 456 -14.30 -14.06 26.26
CA ARG A 456 -12.84 -13.93 26.16
C ARG A 456 -12.33 -12.62 26.75
N ALA A 457 -13.22 -11.68 27.09
CA ALA A 457 -12.84 -10.44 27.75
C ALA A 457 -12.38 -10.71 29.19
N LYS A 458 -11.34 -10.02 29.61
CA LYS A 458 -10.79 -10.01 30.97
C LYS A 458 -11.20 -8.75 31.72
N SER A 459 -11.29 -7.62 31.02
CA SER A 459 -11.62 -6.32 31.61
C SER A 459 -13.13 -6.10 31.72
N ALA A 460 -13.55 -5.66 32.90
CA ALA A 460 -14.94 -5.29 33.15
C ALA A 460 -15.45 -4.18 32.22
N ASP A 461 -14.60 -3.28 31.72
CA ASP A 461 -15.04 -2.18 30.83
C ASP A 461 -15.58 -2.64 29.47
N ILE A 462 -15.23 -3.86 29.04
CA ILE A 462 -15.71 -4.48 27.80
C ILE A 462 -17.06 -5.17 28.07
N VAL A 463 -17.17 -5.90 29.19
CA VAL A 463 -18.32 -6.76 29.51
C VAL A 463 -19.48 -5.99 30.12
N LYS A 464 -19.18 -4.97 30.92
CA LYS A 464 -20.16 -4.22 31.70
C LYS A 464 -21.28 -3.60 30.84
N PRO A 465 -21.01 -2.96 29.69
CA PRO A 465 -22.09 -2.40 28.84
C PRO A 465 -23.09 -3.46 28.36
N PHE A 466 -22.63 -4.67 28.03
CA PHE A 466 -23.52 -5.78 27.69
C PHE A 466 -24.44 -6.16 28.86
N LEU A 467 -23.91 -6.20 30.08
CA LEU A 467 -24.67 -6.55 31.28
C LEU A 467 -25.64 -5.45 31.71
N GLU A 468 -25.33 -4.18 31.43
CA GLU A 468 -26.16 -3.04 31.79
C GLU A 468 -27.28 -2.80 30.78
N ASP A 469 -27.01 -2.94 29.49
CA ASP A 469 -27.96 -2.56 28.45
C ASP A 469 -28.72 -3.78 27.90
N PHE A 470 -28.01 -4.83 27.49
CA PHE A 470 -28.64 -5.96 26.79
C PHE A 470 -29.41 -6.89 27.72
N VAL A 471 -28.79 -7.32 28.82
CA VAL A 471 -29.42 -8.32 29.71
C VAL A 471 -30.74 -7.82 30.31
N PRO A 472 -30.86 -6.57 30.80
CA PRO A 472 -32.13 -6.06 31.32
C PRO A 472 -33.20 -5.91 30.25
N ASN A 473 -32.81 -5.49 29.05
CA ASN A 473 -33.76 -5.26 27.96
C ASN A 473 -34.30 -6.56 27.37
N VAL A 474 -33.54 -7.66 27.38
CA VAL A 474 -34.01 -8.96 26.88
C VAL A 474 -34.72 -9.77 27.96
N PHE A 475 -34.22 -9.78 29.20
CA PHE A 475 -34.69 -10.70 30.25
C PHE A 475 -35.60 -10.07 31.29
N LEU A 476 -35.51 -8.76 31.46
CA LEU A 476 -36.22 -8.03 32.51
C LEU A 476 -37.22 -7.03 31.90
N SER A 477 -37.50 -7.14 30.59
CA SER A 477 -38.18 -6.16 29.73
C SER A 477 -39.44 -5.53 30.34
N ASN A 478 -40.16 -6.27 31.21
CA ASN A 478 -41.43 -5.87 31.82
C ASN A 478 -41.41 -5.68 33.36
N ASP A 479 -40.24 -5.65 34.01
CA ASP A 479 -40.15 -5.59 35.48
C ASP A 479 -39.08 -4.58 35.95
N ASP A 480 -39.50 -3.33 36.14
CA ASP A 480 -38.63 -2.21 36.53
C ASP A 480 -37.95 -2.42 37.89
N ILE A 481 -38.58 -3.18 38.80
CA ILE A 481 -38.00 -3.53 40.10
C ILE A 481 -36.82 -4.49 39.89
N LYS A 482 -36.99 -5.52 39.07
CA LYS A 482 -35.88 -6.42 38.72
C LYS A 482 -34.77 -5.72 37.95
N LYS A 483 -35.10 -4.79 37.04
CA LYS A 483 -34.09 -3.96 36.35
C LYS A 483 -33.27 -3.14 37.36
N SER A 484 -33.94 -2.52 38.34
CA SER A 484 -33.26 -1.74 39.38
C SER A 484 -32.36 -2.60 40.28
N ILE A 485 -32.84 -3.77 40.70
CA ILE A 485 -32.05 -4.73 41.50
C ILE A 485 -30.84 -5.22 40.70
N TRP A 486 -31.03 -5.55 39.43
CA TRP A 486 -29.97 -5.97 38.52
C TRP A 486 -28.90 -4.89 38.36
N PHE A 487 -29.31 -3.67 38.06
CA PHE A 487 -28.41 -2.53 37.88
C PHE A 487 -27.56 -2.28 39.13
N ASN A 488 -28.18 -2.30 40.31
CA ASN A 488 -27.47 -2.17 41.59
C ASN A 488 -26.49 -3.32 41.83
N ALA A 489 -26.85 -4.56 41.44
CA ALA A 489 -25.96 -5.71 41.54
C ALA A 489 -24.72 -5.54 40.65
N ILE A 490 -24.88 -5.14 39.38
CA ILE A 490 -23.76 -4.92 38.45
C ILE A 490 -22.84 -3.80 38.95
N HIS A 491 -23.38 -2.70 39.46
CA HIS A 491 -22.59 -1.61 40.03
C HIS A 491 -21.90 -1.94 41.36
N SER A 492 -22.38 -2.96 42.07
CA SER A 492 -21.76 -3.43 43.32
C SER A 492 -20.59 -4.41 43.10
N LEU A 493 -20.46 -4.97 41.90
CA LEU A 493 -19.34 -5.85 41.54
C LEU A 493 -18.03 -5.05 41.52
N LYS A 494 -17.11 -5.40 42.43
CA LYS A 494 -15.76 -4.83 42.50
C LYS A 494 -14.72 -5.87 42.07
N GLY A 495 -13.96 -5.56 41.01
CA GLY A 495 -12.84 -6.37 40.52
C GLY A 495 -13.19 -7.28 39.34
N ASP A 496 -12.22 -7.49 38.45
CA ASP A 496 -12.37 -8.20 37.17
C ASP A 496 -12.72 -9.70 37.34
N ASP A 497 -12.29 -10.34 38.43
CA ASP A 497 -12.53 -11.78 38.69
C ASP A 497 -13.99 -12.13 38.97
N TYR A 498 -14.79 -11.18 39.48
CA TYR A 498 -16.20 -11.40 39.77
C TYR A 498 -17.07 -11.33 38.51
N PHE A 499 -16.69 -10.50 37.53
CA PHE A 499 -17.41 -10.36 36.26
C PHE A 499 -17.34 -11.65 35.44
N ASN A 500 -16.16 -12.29 35.37
CA ASN A 500 -15.97 -13.52 34.59
C ASN A 500 -16.79 -14.70 35.12
N ASN A 501 -16.87 -14.88 36.44
CA ASN A 501 -17.70 -15.93 37.06
C ASN A 501 -19.20 -15.70 36.84
N TYR A 502 -19.65 -14.44 36.83
CA TYR A 502 -21.03 -14.08 36.57
C TYR A 502 -21.41 -14.30 35.10
N LEU A 503 -20.52 -13.92 34.19
CA LEU A 503 -20.69 -14.13 32.75
C LEU A 503 -20.75 -15.62 32.39
N LEU A 504 -19.92 -16.46 33.01
CA LEU A 504 -19.98 -17.93 32.82
C LEU A 504 -21.33 -18.52 33.24
N ARG A 505 -21.88 -18.07 34.37
CA ARG A 505 -23.21 -18.51 34.84
C ARG A 505 -24.34 -18.01 33.94
N LEU A 506 -24.24 -16.78 33.42
CA LEU A 506 -25.15 -16.27 32.40
C LEU A 506 -25.09 -17.14 31.14
N ILE A 507 -23.88 -17.44 30.63
CA ILE A 507 -23.69 -18.27 29.44
C ILE A 507 -24.30 -19.68 29.61
N GLU A 508 -24.11 -20.32 30.77
CA GLU A 508 -24.76 -21.60 31.07
C GLU A 508 -26.29 -21.46 31.06
N TYR A 509 -26.83 -20.38 31.62
CA TYR A 509 -28.27 -20.10 31.60
C TYR A 509 -28.82 -19.86 30.17
N PHE A 510 -28.09 -19.14 29.31
CA PHE A 510 -28.45 -18.93 27.90
C PHE A 510 -28.43 -20.23 27.09
N LYS A 511 -27.42 -21.10 27.30
CA LYS A 511 -27.33 -22.40 26.61
C LYS A 511 -28.48 -23.35 26.94
N PHE A 512 -29.08 -23.20 28.12
CA PHE A 512 -30.18 -24.05 28.58
C PHE A 512 -31.57 -23.57 28.15
N ASN A 513 -31.75 -22.27 27.86
CA ASN A 513 -33.09 -21.69 27.67
C ASN A 513 -33.46 -21.26 26.24
N GLY A 514 -32.53 -21.38 25.27
CA GLY A 514 -32.81 -21.11 23.85
C GLY A 514 -32.63 -19.65 23.47
#